data_AF-A0A6V7J5U5-F1
#
_entry.id   AF-A0A6V7J5U5-F1
#
_cell.length_a   1.000
_cell.length_b   1.000
_cell.length_c   1.000
_cell.angle_alpha   90.00
_cell.angle_beta   90.00
_cell.angle_gamma   90.00
#
_symmetry.space_group_name_H-M   'P 1'
#
loop_
_entity.id
_entity.type
_entity.pdbx_description
1 polymer ?
#
loop_
_entity_poly.entity_id
_entity_poly.type
_entity_poly.pdbx_seq_one_letter_code
_entity_poly.pdbx_strand_id
1 'polypeptide(L)'
;KAKKFVEMKKEANGLYISGNYADAYKKYQLTKEIDSSNKSMKAVLFFNMAQASHKLKSYERCLLELNESLSLKPDYIKALLRRAQCYLDKRKYEEALDDLQRATEYDKTGEAKQKIADMMREAQRNIENIENDPFGILGLSGRNSWDEINKAYRKLIKENHPDRHSNSSEEEKQFRVARSKEITRAYRTLKEKFANNSQGTHCNWQNYSQRPNQSQYQHNHHQSQPPGPNWNRGWYQYYNQNQYQNWQNNQNPNTNPQYNQNWNQNSSQSSQNQHNQYWNKNPKKSTPYKPPQAHQTQA
;
A
#
# COMPACT_ATOMS: atom_id res chain seq x y z
N LYS A 1 -1.89 39.16 15.98
CA LYS A 1 -2.35 37.79 15.62
C LYS A 1 -1.18 36.79 15.52
N ALA A 2 -0.20 37.03 14.64
CA ALA A 2 0.96 36.12 14.48
C ALA A 2 1.77 35.85 15.76
N LYS A 3 2.08 36.88 16.58
CA LYS A 3 2.78 36.69 17.87
C LYS A 3 2.02 35.75 18.82
N LYS A 4 0.70 35.95 18.94
CA LYS A 4 -0.18 35.11 19.77
C LYS A 4 -0.22 33.66 19.28
N PHE A 5 -0.26 33.44 17.96
CA PHE A 5 -0.18 32.10 17.36
C PHE A 5 1.12 31.38 17.75
N VAL A 6 2.27 32.06 17.64
CA VAL A 6 3.58 31.48 17.96
C VAL A 6 3.66 31.10 19.45
N GLU A 7 3.18 31.99 20.33
CA GLU A 7 3.22 31.75 21.77
C GLU A 7 2.34 30.57 22.18
N MET A 8 1.08 30.54 21.73
CA MET A 8 0.18 29.43 22.05
C MET A 8 0.66 28.09 21.49
N LYS A 9 1.26 28.09 20.30
CA LYS A 9 1.92 26.91 19.74
C LYS A 9 3.10 26.46 20.62
N LYS A 10 3.89 27.40 21.15
CA LYS A 10 5.04 27.10 22.03
C LYS A 10 4.58 26.51 23.36
N GLU A 11 3.53 27.06 23.97
CA GLU A 11 2.91 26.50 25.17
C GLU A 11 2.39 25.07 24.93
N ALA A 12 1.70 24.86 23.81
CA ALA A 12 1.21 23.53 23.44
C ALA A 12 2.35 22.52 23.21
N ASN A 13 3.46 22.96 22.59
CA ASN A 13 4.67 22.14 22.48
C ASN A 13 5.25 21.78 23.85
N GLY A 14 5.23 22.72 24.81
CA GLY A 14 5.65 22.47 26.19
C GLY A 14 4.83 21.35 26.84
N LEU A 15 3.50 21.42 26.75
CA LEU A 15 2.61 20.36 27.23
C LEU A 15 2.90 19.01 26.57
N TYR A 16 3.18 19.01 25.26
CA TYR A 16 3.52 17.79 24.52
C TYR A 16 4.82 17.17 25.03
N ILE A 17 5.86 17.99 25.28
CA ILE A 17 7.15 17.54 25.81
C ILE A 17 6.98 16.97 27.23
N SER A 18 6.12 17.57 28.05
CA SER A 18 5.76 17.07 29.38
C SER A 18 4.92 15.79 29.37
N GLY A 19 4.56 15.25 28.21
CA GLY A 19 3.74 14.04 28.07
C GLY A 19 2.23 14.27 28.22
N ASN A 20 1.79 15.50 28.47
CA ASN A 20 0.37 15.87 28.59
C ASN A 20 -0.27 16.03 27.21
N TYR A 21 -0.37 14.92 26.47
CA TYR A 21 -0.79 14.93 25.07
C TYR A 21 -2.23 15.42 24.86
N ALA A 22 -3.14 15.12 25.78
CA ALA A 22 -4.54 15.56 25.70
C ALA A 22 -4.66 17.09 25.83
N ASP A 23 -3.94 17.70 26.76
CA ASP A 23 -3.97 19.15 26.95
C ASP A 23 -3.18 19.88 25.87
N ALA A 24 -2.06 19.30 25.42
CA ALA A 24 -1.34 19.78 24.23
C ALA A 24 -2.29 19.84 23.01
N TYR A 25 -3.06 18.78 22.79
CA TYR A 25 -4.01 18.71 21.68
C TYR A 25 -5.09 19.81 21.77
N LYS A 26 -5.74 19.96 22.93
CA LYS A 26 -6.72 21.04 23.16
C LYS A 26 -6.11 22.41 22.89
N LYS A 27 -4.88 22.64 23.36
CA LYS A 27 -4.18 23.92 23.17
C LYS A 27 -3.84 24.17 21.69
N TYR A 28 -3.44 23.15 20.94
CA TYR A 28 -3.25 23.28 19.51
C TYR A 28 -4.57 23.58 18.77
N GLN A 29 -5.70 22.97 19.17
CA GLN A 29 -7.01 23.28 18.60
C GLN A 29 -7.36 24.76 18.80
N LEU A 30 -7.15 25.31 20.00
CA LEU A 30 -7.34 26.74 20.26
C LEU A 30 -6.39 27.62 19.43
N THR A 31 -5.18 27.14 19.16
CA THR A 31 -4.19 27.84 18.33
C THR A 31 -4.62 27.87 16.86
N LYS A 32 -5.28 26.82 16.37
CA LYS A 32 -5.78 26.70 14.99
C LYS A 32 -6.81 27.79 14.65
N GLU A 33 -7.62 28.19 15.63
CA GLU A 33 -8.63 29.25 15.47
C GLU A 33 -8.01 30.65 15.36
N ILE A 34 -6.71 30.80 15.66
CA ILE A 34 -6.01 32.07 15.45
C ILE A 34 -5.68 32.19 13.97
N ASP A 35 -6.30 33.20 13.35
CA ASP A 35 -6.02 33.57 11.98
C ASP A 35 -4.52 33.92 11.78
N SER A 36 -3.84 33.01 11.09
CA SER A 36 -2.48 33.13 10.60
C SER A 36 -2.51 33.01 9.08
N SER A 37 -2.07 34.04 8.38
CA SER A 37 -1.94 34.01 6.91
C SER A 37 -0.80 33.09 6.44
N ASN A 38 0.09 32.65 7.36
CA ASN A 38 1.25 31.83 7.02
C ASN A 38 0.88 30.34 6.92
N LYS A 39 0.75 29.85 5.68
CA LYS A 39 0.45 28.44 5.38
C LYS A 39 1.49 27.48 5.97
N SER A 40 2.78 27.80 5.91
CA SER A 40 3.85 26.96 6.46
C SER A 40 3.75 26.81 7.98
N MET A 41 3.40 27.89 8.70
CA MET A 41 3.16 27.82 10.14
C MET A 41 1.93 26.99 10.50
N LYS A 42 0.86 27.10 9.70
CA LYS A 42 -0.34 26.27 9.85
C LYS A 42 -0.04 24.79 9.60
N ALA A 43 0.74 24.47 8.55
CA ALA A 43 1.17 23.10 8.29
C ALA A 43 1.92 22.49 9.49
N VAL A 44 2.86 23.23 10.09
CA VAL A 44 3.58 22.80 11.30
C VAL A 44 2.63 22.60 12.50
N LEU A 45 1.63 23.46 12.66
CA LEU A 45 0.63 23.30 13.72
C LEU A 45 -0.17 22.00 13.56
N PHE A 46 -0.69 21.73 12.36
CA PHE A 46 -1.41 20.49 12.06
C PHE A 46 -0.55 19.25 12.25
N PHE A 47 0.72 19.30 11.84
CA PHE A 47 1.66 18.22 12.12
C PHE A 47 1.84 17.98 13.63
N ASN A 48 2.01 19.03 14.44
CA ASN A 48 2.14 18.90 15.89
C ASN A 48 0.85 18.38 16.55
N MET A 49 -0.32 18.78 16.05
CA MET A 49 -1.61 18.20 16.44
C MET A 49 -1.64 16.69 16.16
N ALA A 50 -1.26 16.28 14.96
CA ALA A 50 -1.20 14.87 14.58
C ALA A 50 -0.25 14.05 15.44
N GLN A 51 0.88 14.64 15.88
CA GLN A 51 1.78 13.99 16.84
C GLN A 51 1.08 13.72 18.18
N ALA A 52 0.31 14.68 18.70
CA ALA A 52 -0.48 14.48 19.91
C ALA A 52 -1.58 13.43 19.72
N SER A 53 -2.33 13.49 18.61
CA SER A 53 -3.34 12.48 18.24
C SER A 53 -2.77 11.07 18.13
N HIS A 54 -1.59 10.93 17.51
CA HIS A 54 -0.88 9.65 17.40
C HIS A 54 -0.49 9.10 18.77
N LYS A 55 0.01 9.94 19.68
CA LYS A 55 0.31 9.54 21.06
C LYS A 55 -0.92 9.12 21.85
N LEU A 56 -2.07 9.71 21.55
CA LEU A 56 -3.38 9.32 22.09
C LEU A 56 -4.00 8.11 21.36
N LYS A 57 -3.26 7.45 20.45
CA LYS A 57 -3.72 6.32 19.61
C LYS A 57 -4.99 6.64 18.80
N SER A 58 -5.26 7.93 18.57
CA SER A 58 -6.39 8.41 17.76
C SER A 58 -5.96 8.52 16.30
N TYR A 59 -5.75 7.38 15.65
CA TYR A 59 -5.13 7.30 14.33
C TYR A 59 -5.96 7.96 13.22
N GLU A 60 -7.28 7.93 13.29
CA GLU A 60 -8.18 8.59 12.34
C GLU A 60 -7.98 10.11 12.38
N ARG A 61 -7.90 10.69 13.58
CA ARG A 61 -7.62 12.12 13.75
C ARG A 61 -6.20 12.47 13.30
N CYS A 62 -5.21 11.62 13.65
CA CYS A 62 -3.84 11.75 13.14
C CYS A 62 -3.83 11.92 11.62
N LEU A 63 -4.54 11.04 10.89
CA LEU A 63 -4.57 11.08 9.43
C LEU A 63 -5.24 12.35 8.89
N LEU A 64 -6.37 12.77 9.47
CA LEU A 64 -7.06 14.01 9.09
C LEU A 64 -6.14 15.23 9.25
N GLU A 65 -5.46 15.34 10.39
CA GLU A 65 -4.54 16.45 10.67
C GLU A 65 -3.32 16.43 9.75
N LEU A 66 -2.81 15.25 9.40
CA LEU A 66 -1.69 15.14 8.45
C LEU A 66 -2.10 15.47 7.03
N ASN A 67 -3.34 15.17 6.64
CA ASN A 67 -3.89 15.59 5.35
C ASN A 67 -3.94 17.12 5.26
N GLU A 68 -4.41 17.80 6.31
CA GLU A 68 -4.38 19.27 6.39
C GLU A 68 -2.96 19.83 6.38
N SER A 69 -2.03 19.18 7.08
CA SER A 69 -0.62 19.57 7.04
C SER A 69 -0.04 19.47 5.64
N LEU A 70 -0.33 18.40 4.91
CA LEU A 70 0.22 18.11 3.59
C LEU A 70 -0.50 18.85 2.46
N SER A 71 -1.76 19.24 2.65
CA SER A 71 -2.47 20.14 1.71
C SER A 71 -1.85 21.54 1.71
N LEU A 72 -1.37 22.00 2.88
CA LEU A 72 -0.68 23.28 3.04
C LEU A 72 0.79 23.22 2.65
N LYS A 73 1.46 22.09 2.94
CA LYS A 73 2.87 21.86 2.65
C LYS A 73 3.12 20.43 2.15
N PRO A 74 3.01 20.18 0.83
CA PRO A 74 3.13 18.83 0.26
C PRO A 74 4.51 18.18 0.42
N ASP A 75 5.57 18.98 0.49
CA ASP A 75 6.97 18.57 0.64
C ASP A 75 7.39 18.38 2.11
N TYR A 76 6.43 18.36 3.05
CA TYR A 76 6.75 18.25 4.47
C TYR A 76 7.10 16.81 4.86
N ILE A 77 8.35 16.42 4.65
CA ILE A 77 8.87 15.07 4.91
C ILE A 77 8.47 14.53 6.29
N LYS A 78 8.55 15.34 7.34
CA LYS A 78 8.16 14.92 8.70
C LYS A 78 6.69 14.51 8.79
N ALA A 79 5.80 15.20 8.09
CA ALA A 79 4.38 14.88 8.03
C ALA A 79 4.13 13.61 7.19
N LEU A 80 4.80 13.46 6.04
CA LEU A 80 4.74 12.23 5.24
C LEU A 80 5.16 11.00 6.06
N LEU A 81 6.30 11.07 6.75
CA LEU A 81 6.78 9.99 7.62
C LEU A 81 5.80 9.67 8.76
N ARG A 82 5.19 10.69 9.36
CA ARG A 82 4.20 10.47 10.43
C ARG A 82 2.93 9.84 9.88
N ARG A 83 2.51 10.20 8.67
CA ARG A 83 1.30 9.67 8.03
C ARG A 83 1.51 8.22 7.61
N ALA A 84 2.67 7.91 7.03
CA ALA A 84 3.13 6.55 6.79
C ALA A 84 3.14 5.72 8.08
N GLN A 85 3.63 6.25 9.20
CA GLN A 85 3.56 5.53 10.49
C GLN A 85 2.11 5.31 10.95
N CYS A 86 1.23 6.31 10.85
CA CYS A 86 -0.19 6.15 11.17
C CYS A 86 -0.85 5.08 10.28
N TYR A 87 -0.42 4.93 9.02
CA TYR A 87 -0.86 3.86 8.14
C TYR A 87 -0.29 2.49 8.51
N LEU A 88 0.99 2.37 8.85
CA LEU A 88 1.60 1.13 9.36
C LEU A 88 0.86 0.62 10.60
N ASP A 89 0.58 1.51 11.56
CA ASP A 89 -0.15 1.18 12.79
C ASP A 89 -1.58 0.71 12.50
N LYS A 90 -2.19 1.22 11.41
CA LYS A 90 -3.50 0.80 10.90
C LYS A 90 -3.44 -0.38 9.91
N ARG A 91 -2.27 -0.97 9.69
CA ARG A 91 -2.02 -2.07 8.74
C ARG A 91 -2.36 -1.74 7.27
N LYS A 92 -2.24 -0.47 6.92
CA LYS A 92 -2.44 0.10 5.58
C LYS A 92 -1.07 0.26 4.91
N TYR A 93 -0.44 -0.86 4.57
CA TYR A 93 0.99 -0.87 4.25
C TYR A 93 1.30 -0.21 2.90
N GLU A 94 0.37 -0.27 1.96
CA GLU A 94 0.48 0.32 0.64
C GLU A 94 0.36 1.84 0.69
N GLU A 95 -0.61 2.38 1.44
CA GLU A 95 -0.69 3.83 1.67
C GLU A 95 0.54 4.35 2.42
N ALA A 96 1.13 3.53 3.30
CA ALA A 96 2.40 3.88 3.93
C ALA A 96 3.55 3.94 2.91
N LEU A 97 3.63 2.98 1.98
CA LEU A 97 4.65 2.96 0.92
C LEU A 97 4.55 4.15 -0.03
N ASP A 98 3.34 4.59 -0.39
CA ASP A 98 3.13 5.80 -1.20
C ASP A 98 3.71 7.06 -0.53
N ASP A 99 3.40 7.26 0.75
CA ASP A 99 3.94 8.39 1.52
C ASP A 99 5.46 8.33 1.68
N LEU A 100 6.02 7.13 1.85
CA LEU A 100 7.46 6.91 1.95
C LEU A 100 8.19 7.15 0.62
N GLN A 101 7.56 6.79 -0.51
CA GLN A 101 8.07 7.10 -1.83
C GLN A 101 8.10 8.62 -2.04
N ARG A 102 6.99 9.31 -1.76
CA ARG A 102 6.93 10.77 -1.83
C ARG A 102 7.95 11.43 -0.91
N ALA A 103 8.15 10.89 0.30
CA ALA A 103 9.18 11.38 1.21
C ALA A 103 10.59 11.23 0.62
N THR A 104 10.87 10.15 -0.12
CA THR A 104 12.14 9.94 -0.83
C THR A 104 12.35 10.99 -1.93
N GLU A 105 11.30 11.31 -2.69
CA GLU A 105 11.35 12.30 -3.77
C GLU A 105 11.64 13.71 -3.22
N TYR A 106 11.16 14.04 -2.02
CA TYR A 106 11.40 15.34 -1.39
C TYR A 106 12.69 15.39 -0.55
N ASP A 107 13.27 14.25 -0.14
CA ASP A 107 14.49 14.19 0.67
C ASP A 107 15.76 14.44 -0.15
N LYS A 108 16.02 15.72 -0.45
CA LYS A 108 17.19 16.16 -1.22
C LYS A 108 18.52 16.04 -0.46
N THR A 109 18.47 16.09 0.86
CA THR A 109 19.68 16.03 1.72
C THR A 109 20.05 14.60 2.08
N GLY A 110 19.10 13.66 1.99
CA GLY A 110 19.29 12.27 2.38
C GLY A 110 19.24 12.04 3.90
N GLU A 111 18.87 13.06 4.68
CA GLU A 111 18.78 12.98 6.15
C GLU A 111 17.73 11.96 6.60
N ALA A 112 16.65 11.81 5.84
CA ALA A 112 15.57 10.88 6.17
C ALA A 112 15.72 9.51 5.48
N LYS A 113 16.66 9.37 4.53
CA LYS A 113 16.85 8.18 3.67
C LYS A 113 16.86 6.86 4.43
N GLN A 114 17.66 6.75 5.50
CA GLN A 114 17.76 5.51 6.27
C GLN A 114 16.42 5.17 6.93
N LYS A 115 15.78 6.14 7.57
CA LYS A 115 14.49 5.97 8.23
C LYS A 115 13.40 5.59 7.22
N ILE A 116 13.38 6.23 6.05
CA ILE A 116 12.45 5.89 4.97
C ILE A 116 12.66 4.42 4.56
N ALA A 117 13.91 4.02 4.30
CA ALA A 117 14.24 2.67 3.89
C ALA A 117 13.85 1.62 4.95
N ASP A 118 14.04 1.92 6.24
CA ASP A 118 13.60 1.05 7.35
C ASP A 118 12.08 0.85 7.35
N MET A 119 11.31 1.94 7.26
CA MET A 119 9.85 1.89 7.21
C MET A 119 9.33 1.20 5.95
N MET A 120 9.99 1.38 4.79
CA MET A 120 9.62 0.70 3.55
C MET A 120 9.87 -0.81 3.66
N ARG A 121 10.98 -1.23 4.25
CA ARG A 121 11.25 -2.65 4.52
C ARG A 121 10.22 -3.25 5.47
N GLU A 122 9.84 -2.52 6.51
CA GLU A 122 8.79 -2.95 7.44
C GLU A 122 7.44 -3.13 6.72
N ALA A 123 7.02 -2.14 5.94
CA ALA A 123 5.79 -2.21 5.15
C ALA A 123 5.81 -3.41 4.20
N GLN A 124 6.89 -3.56 3.43
CA GLN A 124 7.05 -4.64 2.45
C GLN A 124 7.04 -6.02 3.12
N ARG A 125 7.75 -6.18 4.23
CA ARG A 125 7.73 -7.43 5.02
C ARG A 125 6.33 -7.75 5.54
N ASN A 126 5.57 -6.74 5.97
CA ASN A 126 4.21 -6.94 6.44
C ASN A 126 3.24 -7.33 5.31
N ILE A 127 3.40 -6.73 4.12
CA ILE A 127 2.67 -7.15 2.91
C ILE A 127 3.03 -8.60 2.57
N GLU A 128 4.32 -8.93 2.52
CA GLU A 128 4.77 -10.30 2.28
C GLU A 128 4.21 -11.28 3.31
N ASN A 129 4.15 -10.92 4.59
CA ASN A 129 3.53 -11.77 5.61
C ASN A 129 2.04 -12.01 5.36
N ILE A 130 1.31 -11.00 4.85
CA ILE A 130 -0.10 -11.14 4.46
C ILE A 130 -0.23 -12.02 3.21
N GLU A 131 0.57 -11.75 2.17
CA GLU A 131 0.57 -12.54 0.93
C GLU A 131 1.05 -13.98 1.15
N ASN A 132 1.87 -14.21 2.18
CA ASN A 132 2.38 -15.51 2.55
C ASN A 132 1.49 -16.20 3.60
N ASP A 133 0.34 -15.63 4.00
CA ASP A 133 -0.69 -16.31 4.80
C ASP A 133 -1.70 -17.03 3.89
N PRO A 134 -1.52 -18.34 3.64
CA PRO A 134 -2.35 -19.06 2.69
C PRO A 134 -3.77 -19.31 3.23
N PHE A 135 -3.94 -19.34 4.56
CA PHE A 135 -5.26 -19.48 5.17
C PHE A 135 -6.04 -18.17 5.06
N GLY A 136 -5.40 -17.04 5.37
CA GLY A 136 -5.98 -15.71 5.20
C GLY A 136 -6.45 -15.44 3.77
N ILE A 137 -5.64 -15.80 2.77
CA ILE A 137 -6.02 -15.66 1.35
C ILE A 137 -7.30 -16.42 1.01
N LEU A 138 -7.48 -17.62 1.58
CA LEU A 138 -8.67 -18.45 1.40
C LEU A 138 -9.84 -18.06 2.32
N GLY A 139 -9.69 -17.05 3.18
CA GLY A 139 -10.70 -16.67 4.17
C GLY A 139 -10.87 -17.70 5.27
N LEU A 140 -9.83 -18.46 5.57
CA LEU A 140 -9.79 -19.54 6.55
C LEU A 140 -8.95 -19.14 7.78
N SER A 141 -9.16 -19.86 8.87
CA SER A 141 -8.35 -19.77 10.08
C SER A 141 -7.23 -20.83 10.05
N GLY A 142 -6.19 -20.69 10.88
CA GLY A 142 -5.05 -21.61 10.88
C GLY A 142 -5.34 -23.06 11.35
N ARG A 143 -6.59 -23.42 11.67
CA ARG A 143 -6.98 -24.76 12.16
C ARG A 143 -8.02 -25.47 11.27
N ASN A 144 -7.99 -25.21 9.97
CA ASN A 144 -8.95 -25.82 9.04
C ASN A 144 -8.49 -27.18 8.50
N SER A 145 -9.44 -28.08 8.25
CA SER A 145 -9.19 -29.39 7.64
C SER A 145 -8.90 -29.26 6.13
N TRP A 146 -8.31 -30.31 5.54
CA TRP A 146 -8.03 -30.34 4.11
C TRP A 146 -9.30 -30.18 3.26
N ASP A 147 -10.42 -30.74 3.70
CA ASP A 147 -11.71 -30.62 3.01
C ASP A 147 -12.27 -29.21 3.06
N GLU A 148 -12.12 -28.52 4.19
CA GLU A 148 -12.50 -27.11 4.33
C GLU A 148 -11.66 -26.20 3.41
N ILE A 149 -10.35 -26.47 3.31
CA ILE A 149 -9.44 -25.80 2.39
C ILE A 149 -9.87 -26.01 0.94
N ASN A 150 -10.16 -27.26 0.54
CA ASN A 150 -10.63 -27.59 -0.80
C ASN A 150 -11.97 -26.93 -1.13
N LYS A 151 -12.88 -26.85 -0.15
CA LYS A 151 -14.18 -26.22 -0.31
C LYS A 151 -14.03 -24.71 -0.52
N ALA A 152 -13.20 -24.05 0.29
CA ALA A 152 -12.92 -22.62 0.16
C ALA A 152 -12.23 -22.29 -1.17
N TYR A 153 -11.21 -23.04 -1.55
CA TYR A 153 -10.52 -22.89 -2.83
C TYR A 153 -11.47 -22.98 -4.03
N ARG A 154 -12.27 -24.06 -4.11
CA ARG A 154 -13.24 -24.26 -5.21
C ARG A 154 -14.27 -23.14 -5.28
N LYS A 155 -14.76 -22.68 -4.14
CA LYS A 155 -15.69 -21.54 -4.05
C LYS A 155 -15.05 -20.28 -4.63
N LEU A 156 -13.87 -19.92 -4.15
CA LEU A 156 -13.18 -18.69 -4.54
C LEU A 156 -12.75 -18.67 -6.01
N ILE A 157 -12.26 -19.79 -6.56
CA ILE A 157 -11.95 -19.89 -8.00
C ILE A 157 -13.22 -19.75 -8.84
N LYS A 158 -14.32 -20.39 -8.44
CA LYS A 158 -15.60 -20.26 -9.16
C LYS A 158 -16.15 -18.83 -9.12
N GLU A 159 -15.89 -18.08 -8.06
CA GLU A 159 -16.29 -16.67 -7.93
C GLU A 159 -15.39 -15.72 -8.74
N ASN A 160 -14.11 -16.04 -8.88
CA ASN A 160 -13.10 -15.20 -9.53
C ASN A 160 -12.71 -15.69 -10.94
N HIS A 161 -13.43 -16.64 -11.53
CA HIS A 161 -13.16 -17.10 -12.89
C HIS A 161 -13.50 -16.01 -13.92
N PRO A 162 -12.61 -15.72 -14.90
CA PRO A 162 -12.82 -14.63 -15.87
C PRO A 162 -14.09 -14.82 -16.71
N ASP A 163 -14.45 -16.06 -17.09
CA ASP A 163 -15.66 -16.35 -17.86
C ASP A 163 -16.95 -15.97 -17.12
N ARG A 164 -16.92 -15.95 -15.79
CA ARG A 164 -18.08 -15.55 -14.98
C ARG A 164 -18.28 -14.04 -14.95
N HIS A 165 -17.27 -13.29 -15.38
CA HIS A 165 -17.22 -11.84 -15.49
C HIS A 165 -16.87 -11.43 -16.93
N SER A 166 -17.29 -12.23 -17.92
CA SER A 166 -16.99 -12.01 -19.35
C SER A 166 -17.50 -10.67 -19.88
N ASN A 167 -18.59 -10.16 -19.28
CA ASN A 167 -19.23 -8.90 -19.65
C ASN A 167 -18.79 -7.72 -18.77
N SER A 168 -17.92 -7.96 -17.78
CA SER A 168 -17.38 -6.91 -16.93
C SER A 168 -16.31 -6.10 -17.66
N SER A 169 -15.95 -4.94 -17.09
CA SER A 169 -14.86 -4.11 -17.60
C SER A 169 -13.55 -4.91 -17.64
N GLU A 170 -12.64 -4.52 -18.54
CA GLU A 170 -11.35 -5.19 -18.69
C GLU A 170 -10.53 -5.13 -17.40
N GLU A 171 -10.68 -4.02 -16.70
CA GLU A 171 -10.21 -3.74 -15.36
C GLU A 171 -10.68 -4.81 -14.35
N GLU A 172 -11.99 -5.08 -14.30
CA GLU A 172 -12.57 -6.09 -13.40
C GLU A 172 -12.11 -7.51 -13.78
N LYS A 173 -11.92 -7.81 -15.06
CA LYS A 173 -11.39 -9.11 -15.49
C LYS A 173 -9.96 -9.32 -15.02
N GLN A 174 -9.10 -8.32 -15.17
CA GLN A 174 -7.72 -8.38 -14.69
C GLN A 174 -7.65 -8.53 -13.17
N PHE A 175 -8.57 -7.87 -12.45
CA PHE A 175 -8.79 -8.10 -11.03
C PHE A 175 -9.06 -9.59 -10.78
N ARG A 176 -10.13 -10.14 -11.33
CA ARG A 176 -10.53 -11.54 -11.12
C ARG A 176 -9.43 -12.55 -11.47
N VAL A 177 -8.67 -12.30 -12.53
CA VAL A 177 -7.54 -13.14 -12.97
C VAL A 177 -6.45 -13.20 -11.92
N ALA A 178 -5.94 -12.07 -11.42
CA ALA A 178 -4.85 -12.17 -10.45
C ALA A 178 -5.32 -12.51 -9.03
N ARG A 179 -6.59 -12.22 -8.66
CA ARG A 179 -7.18 -12.83 -7.47
C ARG A 179 -7.15 -14.35 -7.54
N SER A 180 -7.50 -14.92 -8.69
CA SER A 180 -7.45 -16.36 -8.92
C SER A 180 -6.03 -16.94 -8.83
N LYS A 181 -5.01 -16.18 -9.28
CA LYS A 181 -3.60 -16.59 -9.13
C LYS A 181 -3.17 -16.66 -7.67
N GLU A 182 -3.54 -15.68 -6.84
CA GLU A 182 -3.27 -15.69 -5.40
C GLU A 182 -3.93 -16.87 -4.70
N ILE A 183 -5.22 -17.09 -4.96
CA ILE A 183 -5.99 -18.22 -4.42
C ILE A 183 -5.30 -19.55 -4.78
N THR A 184 -4.83 -19.68 -6.01
CA THR A 184 -4.11 -20.87 -6.49
C THR A 184 -2.76 -21.06 -5.80
N ARG A 185 -1.98 -19.98 -5.64
CA ARG A 185 -0.70 -20.00 -4.92
C ARG A 185 -0.90 -20.44 -3.47
N ALA A 186 -1.88 -19.83 -2.77
CA ALA A 186 -2.20 -20.17 -1.39
C ALA A 186 -2.61 -21.64 -1.24
N TYR A 187 -3.51 -22.11 -2.11
CA TYR A 187 -3.93 -23.52 -2.12
C TYR A 187 -2.75 -24.48 -2.34
N ARG A 188 -1.85 -24.17 -3.28
CA ARG A 188 -0.66 -24.99 -3.54
C ARG A 188 0.24 -25.09 -2.32
N THR A 189 0.53 -23.97 -1.66
CA THR A 189 1.33 -23.94 -0.43
C THR A 189 0.71 -24.78 0.67
N LEU A 190 -0.62 -24.71 0.85
CA LEU A 190 -1.32 -25.55 1.83
C LEU A 190 -1.27 -27.03 1.44
N LYS A 191 -1.48 -27.34 0.16
CA LYS A 191 -1.41 -28.72 -0.36
C LYS A 191 -0.08 -29.38 -0.06
N GLU A 192 1.02 -28.69 -0.34
CA GLU A 192 2.38 -29.17 -0.08
C GLU A 192 2.61 -29.38 1.42
N LYS A 193 2.13 -28.47 2.28
CA LYS A 193 2.25 -28.60 3.74
C LYS A 193 1.44 -29.76 4.31
N PHE A 194 0.21 -29.99 3.83
CA PHE A 194 -0.61 -31.12 4.26
C PHE A 194 -0.07 -32.46 3.77
N ALA A 195 0.49 -32.51 2.55
CA ALA A 195 1.13 -33.71 2.02
C ALA A 195 2.36 -34.12 2.87
N ASN A 196 3.15 -33.15 3.32
CA ASN A 196 4.34 -33.37 4.14
C ASN A 196 4.03 -33.66 5.63
N ASN A 197 2.78 -33.47 6.09
CA ASN A 197 2.38 -33.65 7.49
C ASN A 197 1.69 -35.02 7.74
N SER A 198 2.18 -36.07 7.07
CA SER A 198 1.58 -37.41 6.94
C SER A 198 1.48 -38.24 8.24
N GLN A 199 1.46 -37.61 9.42
CA GLN A 199 1.32 -38.25 10.74
C GLN A 199 0.28 -37.58 11.65
N GLY A 200 -0.49 -36.58 11.19
CA GLY A 200 -1.51 -35.96 12.06
C GLY A 200 -2.65 -35.33 11.27
N THR A 201 -3.88 -35.76 11.56
CA THR A 201 -5.13 -35.26 10.96
C THR A 201 -5.45 -33.79 11.28
N HIS A 202 -4.54 -33.06 11.96
CA HIS A 202 -4.65 -31.63 12.25
C HIS A 202 -3.28 -30.95 12.09
N CYS A 203 -3.20 -29.92 11.25
CA CYS A 203 -2.04 -29.05 11.15
C CYS A 203 -1.95 -28.15 12.39
N ASN A 204 -0.92 -28.37 13.22
CA ASN A 204 -0.67 -27.52 14.38
C ASN A 204 0.04 -26.21 13.95
N TRP A 205 -0.72 -25.18 13.63
CA TRP A 205 -0.24 -23.81 13.36
C TRP A 205 -0.03 -22.99 14.66
N GLN A 206 0.55 -23.62 15.69
CA GLN A 206 0.99 -22.94 16.92
C GLN A 206 2.28 -22.15 16.65
N ASN A 207 2.19 -21.02 15.94
CA ASN A 207 3.12 -19.90 16.16
C ASN A 207 2.70 -18.55 15.53
N TYR A 208 1.55 -18.45 14.85
CA TYR A 208 1.10 -17.17 14.27
C TYR A 208 -0.29 -16.72 14.76
N SER A 209 -0.94 -17.47 15.64
CA SER A 209 -2.21 -17.06 16.25
C SER A 209 -2.04 -16.16 17.48
N GLN A 210 -0.82 -15.82 17.87
CA GLN A 210 -0.62 -14.63 18.69
C GLN A 210 -0.82 -13.41 17.79
N ARG A 211 -2.07 -12.93 17.72
CA ARG A 211 -2.35 -11.51 17.50
C ARG A 211 -1.34 -10.74 18.36
N PRO A 212 -0.44 -9.92 17.81
CA PRO A 212 0.45 -9.15 18.66
C PRO A 212 -0.43 -8.19 19.44
N ASN A 213 -0.64 -8.52 20.72
CA ASN A 213 -1.14 -7.59 21.69
C ASN A 213 -0.11 -6.46 21.79
N GLN A 214 -0.57 -5.23 21.98
CA GLN A 214 0.28 -4.05 22.06
C GLN A 214 1.27 -4.17 23.22
N SER A 215 2.51 -4.61 22.99
CA SER A 215 3.70 -4.25 23.79
C SER A 215 4.90 -5.11 23.39
N GLN A 216 6.08 -4.48 23.42
CA GLN A 216 7.42 -5.05 23.24
C GLN A 216 7.89 -5.35 21.81
N TYR A 217 8.46 -4.31 21.18
CA TYR A 217 9.53 -4.48 20.22
C TYR A 217 10.85 -4.04 20.88
N GLN A 218 11.69 -5.02 21.21
CA GLN A 218 13.13 -4.81 21.44
C GLN A 218 13.88 -5.32 20.21
N HIS A 219 14.87 -4.53 19.79
CA HIS A 219 15.71 -4.77 18.61
C HIS A 219 16.52 -6.06 18.73
N ASN A 220 16.72 -6.75 17.60
CA ASN A 220 18.03 -7.32 17.28
C ASN A 220 18.20 -7.50 15.76
N HIS A 221 19.31 -6.96 15.25
CA HIS A 221 19.83 -7.18 13.90
C HIS A 221 20.41 -8.59 13.77
N HIS A 222 20.34 -9.19 12.59
CA HIS A 222 21.46 -9.89 11.92
C HIS A 222 21.10 -10.09 10.42
N GLN A 223 22.09 -9.86 9.56
CA GLN A 223 22.00 -9.86 8.09
C GLN A 223 22.04 -11.28 7.51
N SER A 224 21.27 -11.52 6.44
CA SER A 224 21.62 -12.32 5.24
C SER A 224 20.43 -12.30 4.27
N GLN A 225 20.61 -11.75 3.05
CA GLN A 225 19.57 -11.74 1.99
C GLN A 225 19.91 -12.78 0.91
N PRO A 226 18.94 -13.60 0.45
CA PRO A 226 18.98 -14.18 -0.88
C PRO A 226 18.15 -13.32 -1.87
N PRO A 227 18.44 -13.37 -3.18
CA PRO A 227 17.73 -12.57 -4.17
C PRO A 227 16.34 -13.18 -4.45
N GLY A 228 15.27 -12.48 -4.05
CA GLY A 228 13.89 -12.89 -4.30
C GLY A 228 13.33 -12.33 -5.63
N PRO A 229 12.54 -13.09 -6.41
CA PRO A 229 12.09 -12.70 -7.74
C PRO A 229 10.90 -11.72 -7.72
N ASN A 230 11.00 -10.70 -8.58
CA ASN A 230 10.04 -9.62 -8.82
C ASN A 230 8.77 -10.10 -9.54
N TRP A 231 7.70 -10.43 -8.80
CA TRP A 231 6.39 -10.75 -9.38
C TRP A 231 5.20 -10.38 -8.47
N ASN A 232 4.96 -9.10 -8.16
CA ASN A 232 3.63 -8.69 -7.69
C ASN A 232 3.22 -7.21 -7.88
N ARG A 233 3.84 -6.45 -8.80
CA ARG A 233 3.52 -5.02 -8.97
C ARG A 233 2.16 -4.74 -9.64
N GLY A 234 1.64 -5.63 -10.48
CA GLY A 234 0.50 -5.29 -11.36
C GLY A 234 -0.87 -5.20 -10.69
N TRP A 235 -1.15 -6.04 -9.68
CA TRP A 235 -2.51 -6.18 -9.15
C TRP A 235 -2.86 -5.15 -8.08
N TYR A 236 -1.89 -4.85 -7.22
CA TYR A 236 -2.00 -3.83 -6.18
C TYR A 236 -1.92 -2.41 -6.75
N GLN A 237 -1.18 -2.18 -7.84
CA GLN A 237 -1.20 -0.89 -8.56
C GLN A 237 -2.58 -0.59 -9.16
N TYR A 238 -3.23 -1.59 -9.75
CA TYR A 238 -4.58 -1.48 -10.31
C TYR A 238 -5.68 -1.27 -9.23
N TYR A 239 -5.60 -2.00 -8.10
CA TYR A 239 -6.54 -1.83 -6.99
C TYR A 239 -6.44 -0.44 -6.34
N ASN A 240 -5.22 0.08 -6.15
CA ASN A 240 -4.99 1.39 -5.53
C ASN A 240 -5.26 2.58 -6.47
N GLN A 241 -5.00 2.46 -7.78
CA GLN A 241 -5.33 3.53 -8.74
C GLN A 241 -6.84 3.81 -8.76
N ASN A 242 -7.67 2.77 -8.69
CA ASN A 242 -9.13 2.91 -8.67
C ASN A 242 -9.67 3.41 -7.32
N GLN A 243 -9.09 3.01 -6.19
CA GLN A 243 -9.49 3.54 -4.87
C GLN A 243 -9.06 5.00 -4.69
N TYR A 244 -7.88 5.39 -5.18
CA TYR A 244 -7.40 6.77 -5.11
C TYR A 244 -8.23 7.72 -5.98
N GLN A 245 -8.59 7.31 -7.20
CA GLN A 245 -9.49 8.06 -8.09
C GLN A 245 -10.89 8.18 -7.50
N ASN A 246 -11.45 7.09 -6.97
CA ASN A 246 -12.76 7.10 -6.30
C ASN A 246 -12.77 7.91 -4.99
N TRP A 247 -11.67 7.91 -4.23
CA TRP A 247 -11.52 8.69 -3.00
C TRP A 247 -11.35 10.19 -3.28
N GLN A 248 -10.56 10.58 -4.30
CA GLN A 248 -10.43 11.99 -4.72
C GLN A 248 -11.76 12.56 -5.24
N ASN A 249 -12.49 11.79 -6.05
CA ASN A 249 -13.78 12.20 -6.61
C ASN A 249 -14.89 12.35 -5.56
N ASN A 250 -14.79 11.65 -4.42
CA ASN A 250 -15.77 11.73 -3.32
C ASN A 250 -15.46 12.81 -2.28
N GLN A 251 -14.28 13.47 -2.33
CA GLN A 251 -13.87 14.45 -1.32
C GLN A 251 -13.93 15.90 -1.81
N ASN A 252 -14.11 16.17 -3.10
CA ASN A 252 -14.10 17.54 -3.60
C ASN A 252 -14.82 17.70 -4.95
N PRO A 253 -16.09 18.17 -4.99
CA PRO A 253 -16.81 18.37 -6.25
C PRO A 253 -16.26 19.51 -7.12
N ASN A 254 -15.27 20.29 -6.65
CA ASN A 254 -14.89 21.52 -7.32
C ASN A 254 -13.45 21.99 -7.04
N THR A 255 -12.43 21.35 -7.61
CA THR A 255 -11.13 22.03 -7.87
C THR A 255 -10.31 21.41 -9.01
N ASN A 256 -10.16 22.21 -10.07
CA ASN A 256 -9.01 22.41 -10.98
C ASN A 256 -8.54 21.29 -11.96
N PRO A 257 -8.91 21.35 -13.26
CA PRO A 257 -8.57 20.36 -14.31
C PRO A 257 -7.08 20.22 -14.68
N GLN A 258 -6.22 21.14 -14.25
CA GLN A 258 -4.85 21.23 -14.76
C GLN A 258 -3.89 20.19 -14.15
N TYR A 259 -4.23 19.61 -12.99
CA TYR A 259 -3.40 18.59 -12.33
C TYR A 259 -3.60 17.18 -12.93
N ASN A 260 -4.77 16.91 -13.52
CA ASN A 260 -5.12 15.60 -14.09
C ASN A 260 -4.50 15.39 -15.50
N GLN A 261 -4.19 16.46 -16.23
CA GLN A 261 -3.56 16.34 -17.55
C GLN A 261 -2.07 15.97 -17.50
N ASN A 262 -1.32 16.41 -16.49
CA ASN A 262 0.12 16.11 -16.38
C ASN A 262 0.43 14.68 -15.88
N TRP A 263 -0.46 14.05 -15.12
CA TRP A 263 -0.29 12.65 -14.68
C TRP A 263 -0.56 11.63 -15.81
N ASN A 264 -1.46 11.96 -16.74
CA ASN A 264 -1.80 11.07 -17.86
C ASN A 264 -0.73 11.05 -18.96
N GLN A 265 0.01 12.15 -19.16
CA GLN A 265 1.09 12.21 -20.15
C GLN A 265 2.39 11.52 -19.69
N ASN A 266 2.74 11.56 -18.41
CA ASN A 266 3.95 10.90 -17.91
C ASN A 266 3.78 9.38 -17.74
N SER A 267 2.57 8.89 -17.46
CA SER A 267 2.29 7.45 -17.30
C SER A 267 2.26 6.68 -18.62
N SER A 268 1.92 7.35 -19.72
CA SER A 268 1.89 6.77 -21.07
C SER A 268 3.29 6.63 -21.69
N GLN A 269 4.21 7.57 -21.42
CA GLN A 269 5.59 7.50 -21.93
C GLN A 269 6.49 6.50 -21.18
N SER A 270 6.28 6.30 -19.88
CA SER A 270 7.07 5.32 -19.10
C SER A 270 6.72 3.86 -19.42
N SER A 271 5.49 3.59 -19.89
CA SER A 271 5.01 2.23 -20.17
C SER A 271 5.43 1.74 -21.56
N GLN A 272 5.64 2.64 -22.53
CA GLN A 272 6.12 2.29 -23.87
C GLN A 272 7.64 2.02 -23.92
N ASN A 273 8.43 2.68 -23.08
CA ASN A 273 9.90 2.51 -23.08
C ASN A 273 10.40 1.23 -22.38
N GLN A 274 9.58 0.58 -21.55
CA GLN A 274 9.97 -0.70 -20.91
C GLN A 274 9.54 -1.93 -21.71
N HIS A 275 8.61 -1.80 -22.67
CA HIS A 275 8.16 -2.93 -23.49
C HIS A 275 9.11 -3.27 -24.65
N ASN A 276 9.92 -2.31 -25.11
CA ASN A 276 10.79 -2.47 -26.29
C ASN A 276 12.23 -2.94 -26.01
N GLN A 277 12.60 -3.23 -24.75
CA GLN A 277 13.97 -3.70 -24.42
C GLN A 277 14.09 -5.23 -24.21
N TYR A 278 13.00 -5.99 -24.32
CA TYR A 278 13.02 -7.44 -24.02
C TYR A 278 12.90 -8.38 -25.23
N TRP A 279 12.82 -7.88 -26.48
CA TRP A 279 12.58 -8.71 -27.67
C TRP A 279 13.63 -8.64 -28.78
N ASN A 280 14.90 -8.32 -28.49
CA ASN A 280 15.90 -8.27 -29.55
C ASN A 280 17.30 -8.76 -29.16
N LYS A 281 17.43 -10.05 -28.80
CA LYS A 281 18.72 -10.78 -28.82
C LYS A 281 18.53 -12.28 -29.10
N ASN A 282 18.33 -12.65 -30.37
CA ASN A 282 19.01 -13.79 -31.02
C ASN A 282 18.58 -13.91 -32.50
N PRO A 283 19.49 -13.71 -33.46
CA PRO A 283 19.21 -13.95 -34.87
C PRO A 283 19.59 -15.38 -35.23
N LYS A 284 18.65 -16.20 -35.71
CA LYS A 284 18.85 -17.20 -36.79
C LYS A 284 17.62 -18.07 -37.05
N LYS A 285 17.24 -18.07 -38.33
CA LYS A 285 16.40 -19.02 -39.10
C LYS A 285 14.87 -18.86 -39.00
N SER A 286 14.34 -17.97 -39.83
CA SER A 286 12.99 -18.08 -40.40
C SER A 286 13.10 -18.20 -41.93
N THR A 287 12.87 -19.39 -42.48
CA THR A 287 12.51 -19.55 -43.89
C THR A 287 11.05 -19.10 -44.08
N PRO A 288 10.72 -18.32 -45.13
CA PRO A 288 9.35 -17.85 -45.32
C PRO A 288 8.46 -18.97 -45.88
N TYR A 289 7.35 -19.22 -45.19
CA TYR A 289 6.25 -20.08 -45.61
C TYR A 289 5.45 -19.41 -46.75
N LYS A 290 5.32 -20.09 -47.89
CA LYS A 290 4.50 -19.68 -49.05
C LYS A 290 3.10 -20.30 -48.89
N PRO A 291 2.00 -19.52 -48.93
CA PRO A 291 0.65 -20.08 -48.89
C PRO A 291 0.27 -20.75 -50.24
N PRO A 292 -0.59 -21.80 -50.24
CA PRO A 292 -1.01 -22.48 -51.46
C PRO A 292 -1.99 -21.62 -52.28
N GLN A 293 -1.79 -21.61 -53.61
CA GLN A 293 -2.68 -20.97 -54.58
C GLN A 293 -4.00 -21.76 -54.71
N ALA A 294 -5.11 -21.05 -54.66
CA ALA A 294 -6.43 -21.58 -54.94
C ALA A 294 -6.58 -21.84 -56.45
N HIS A 295 -6.79 -23.09 -56.84
CA HIS A 295 -7.19 -23.46 -58.19
C HIS A 295 -8.68 -23.14 -58.38
N GLN A 296 -8.98 -22.14 -59.22
CA GLN A 296 -10.29 -21.97 -59.82
C GLN A 296 -10.49 -23.08 -60.86
N THR A 297 -11.49 -23.93 -60.63
CA THR A 297 -12.06 -24.80 -61.68
C THR A 297 -13.17 -24.01 -62.37
N GLN A 298 -13.00 -23.84 -63.68
CA GLN A 298 -13.96 -23.21 -64.58
C GLN A 298 -15.14 -24.15 -64.84
N ALA A 299 -16.33 -23.56 -64.96
CA ALA A 299 -17.40 -23.99 -65.85
C ALA A 299 -17.79 -22.77 -66.68
#